data_AF-A0A958IVC4-F1
#
_entry.id   AF-A0A958IVC4-F1
#
_cell.length_a   1.000
_cell.length_b   1.000
_cell.length_c   1.000
_cell.angle_alpha   90.00
_cell.angle_beta   90.00
_cell.angle_gamma   90.00
#
_symmetry.space_group_name_H-M   'P 1'
#
loop_
_entity.id
_entity.type
_entity.pdbx_description
1 polymer ?
#
loop_
_entity_poly.entity_id
_entity_poly.type
_entity_poly.pdbx_seq_one_letter_code
_entity_poly.pdbx_strand_id
1 'polypeptide(L)' 'DLMTVMLSHLGYKIVKARDGAEAVEIFRHAHQSGLSFAAVVMDLTVPGGMGGREALEAIRKIEPEVRAIVA' A
#
# COMPACT_ATOMS: atom_id res chain seq x y z
N ASP A 1 -6.82 4.13 11.38
CA ASP A 1 -7.34 5.51 11.58
C ASP A 1 -6.30 6.50 12.12
N LEU A 2 -5.61 6.24 13.25
CA LEU A 2 -4.58 7.17 13.76
C LEU A 2 -3.48 7.49 12.73
N MET A 3 -2.93 6.46 12.07
CA MET A 3 -1.92 6.62 11.02
C MET A 3 -2.42 7.51 9.86
N THR A 4 -3.67 7.34 9.46
CA THR A 4 -4.30 8.18 8.44
C THR A 4 -4.34 9.64 8.87
N VAL A 5 -4.78 9.90 10.11
CA VAL A 5 -4.84 11.26 10.66
C VAL A 5 -3.45 11.90 10.70
N MET A 6 -2.44 11.19 11.23
CA MET A 6 -1.09 11.73 11.36
C MET A 6 -0.47 12.08 10.00
N LEU A 7 -0.54 11.15 9.05
CA LEU A 7 0.04 11.37 7.71
C LEU A 7 -0.74 12.43 6.92
N SER A 8 -2.06 12.53 7.09
CA SER A 8 -2.83 13.63 6.50
C SER A 8 -2.45 14.99 7.08
N HIS A 9 -2.18 15.10 8.38
CA HIS A 9 -1.64 16.34 8.98
C HIS A 9 -0.26 16.71 8.43
N LEU A 10 0.54 15.72 8.02
CA LEU A 10 1.82 15.93 7.34
C LEU A 10 1.68 16.26 5.84
N GLY A 11 0.46 16.38 5.31
CA GLY A 11 0.18 16.76 3.93
C GLY A 11 0.09 15.61 2.92
N TYR A 12 0.12 14.35 3.38
CA TYR A 12 -0.03 13.20 2.50
C TYR A 12 -1.51 12.92 2.17
N LYS A 13 -1.76 12.54 0.91
CA LYS A 13 -3.02 11.92 0.50
C LYS A 13 -2.93 10.42 0.77
N ILE A 14 -4.00 9.85 1.34
CA ILE A 14 -4.02 8.46 1.74
C ILE A 14 -5.13 7.70 1.03
N VAL A 15 -4.78 6.52 0.55
CA VAL A 15 -5.71 5.49 0.10
C VAL A 15 -5.55 4.31 1.05
N LYS A 16 -6.67 3.78 1.55
CA LYS A 16 -6.69 2.64 2.48
C LYS A 16 -7.05 1.36 1.74
N ALA A 17 -6.48 0.25 2.19
CA ALA A 17 -6.84 -1.11 1.79
C ALA A 17 -7.14 -1.94 3.05
N ARG A 18 -8.06 -2.89 2.94
CA ARG A 18 -8.50 -3.78 4.02
C ARG A 18 -7.58 -4.99 4.18
N ASP A 19 -6.94 -5.41 3.10
CA ASP A 19 -5.97 -6.50 3.06
C ASP A 19 -4.94 -6.29 1.95
N GLY A 20 -3.99 -7.23 1.82
CA GLY A 20 -2.98 -7.19 0.78
C GLY A 20 -3.53 -7.28 -0.65
N ALA A 21 -4.64 -7.98 -0.88
CA ALA A 21 -5.20 -8.16 -2.21
C ALA A 21 -5.82 -6.85 -2.74
N GLU A 22 -6.58 -6.16 -1.89
CA GLU A 22 -7.12 -4.83 -2.19
C GLU A 22 -5.98 -3.81 -2.38
N ALA A 23 -4.91 -3.90 -1.60
CA ALA A 23 -3.74 -3.02 -1.76
C ALA A 23 -3.07 -3.19 -3.14
N VAL A 24 -2.92 -4.43 -3.61
CA VAL A 24 -2.36 -4.73 -4.94
C VAL A 24 -3.25 -4.20 -6.05
N GLU A 25 -4.58 -4.34 -5.93
CA GLU A 25 -5.53 -3.84 -6.93
C GLU A 25 -5.49 -2.32 -7.04
N ILE A 26 -5.55 -1.64 -5.89
CA ILE A 26 -5.45 -0.17 -5.81
C ILE A 26 -4.13 0.30 -6.44
N PHE A 27 -3.01 -0.36 -6.11
CA PHE A 27 -1.71 0.00 -6.67
C PHE A 27 -1.68 -0.16 -8.18
N ARG A 28 -2.19 -1.28 -8.69
CA ARG A 28 -2.24 -1.57 -10.13
C ARG A 28 -3.07 -0.53 -10.89
N HIS A 29 -4.26 -0.21 -10.39
CA HIS A 29 -5.13 0.80 -11.01
C HIS A 29 -4.49 2.20 -10.99
N ALA A 30 -3.85 2.59 -9.90
CA ALA A 30 -3.13 3.85 -9.83
C ALA A 30 -2.00 3.91 -10.85
N HIS A 31 -1.16 2.87 -10.89
CA HIS A 31 -0.05 2.75 -11.83
C HIS A 31 -0.51 2.83 -13.30
N GLN A 32 -1.58 2.11 -13.66
CA GLN A 32 -2.19 2.17 -14.99
C GLN A 32 -2.77 3.55 -15.34
N SER A 33 -3.18 4.31 -14.34
CA SER A 33 -3.70 5.67 -14.48
C SER A 33 -2.60 6.74 -14.46
N GLY A 34 -1.33 6.36 -14.45
CA GLY A 34 -0.19 7.28 -14.36
C GLY A 34 -0.02 7.94 -13.00
N LEU A 35 -0.68 7.41 -11.96
CA LEU A 35 -0.52 7.84 -10.58
C LEU A 35 0.51 6.95 -9.87
N SER A 36 1.30 7.55 -8.98
CA SER A 36 2.28 6.83 -8.17
C SER A 36 2.05 7.05 -6.68
N PHE A 37 2.48 6.08 -5.89
CA PHE A 37 2.50 6.19 -4.43
C PHE A 37 3.91 6.53 -3.97
N ALA A 38 4.04 7.54 -3.09
CA ALA A 38 5.34 7.88 -2.50
C ALA A 38 5.89 6.78 -1.57
N ALA A 39 4.99 6.05 -0.92
CA ALA A 39 5.28 4.88 -0.13
C ALA A 39 4.03 4.02 0.04
N VAL A 40 4.23 2.73 0.30
CA VAL A 40 3.19 1.79 0.75
C VAL A 40 3.48 1.42 2.19
N VAL A 41 2.47 1.49 3.06
CA VAL A 41 2.58 1.06 4.46
C VAL A 41 1.78 -0.23 4.63
N MET A 42 2.39 -1.29 5.13
CA MET A 42 1.78 -2.61 5.22
C MET A 42 2.02 -3.25 6.58
N ASP A 43 0.97 -3.81 7.16
CA ASP A 43 1.09 -4.75 8.27
C ASP A 43 1.49 -6.13 7.70
N LEU A 44 2.46 -6.80 8.33
CA LEU A 44 2.95 -8.09 7.83
C LEU A 44 1.91 -9.19 7.99
N THR A 45 1.06 -9.10 9.01
CA THR A 45 0.15 -10.17 9.40
C THR A 45 -1.29 -9.70 9.34
N VAL A 46 -2.06 -10.22 8.38
CA VAL A 46 -3.50 -9.99 8.27
C VAL A 46 -4.22 -11.33 8.46
N PRO A 47 -4.95 -11.56 9.57
CA PRO A 47 -5.73 -12.77 9.73
C PRO A 47 -6.82 -12.87 8.66
N GLY A 48 -6.85 -13.98 7.90
CA GLY A 48 -7.94 -14.28 6.96
C GLY A 48 -7.87 -13.60 5.59
N GLY A 49 -6.74 -12.98 5.23
CA GLY A 49 -6.52 -12.36 3.91
C GLY A 49 -5.06 -12.43 3.45
N MET A 50 -4.76 -11.82 2.29
CA MET A 50 -3.38 -11.71 1.80
C MET A 50 -2.56 -10.84 2.75
N GLY A 51 -1.41 -11.35 3.20
CA GLY A 51 -0.51 -10.64 4.11
C GLY A 51 0.34 -9.57 3.40
N GLY A 52 0.94 -8.66 4.17
CA GLY A 52 1.74 -7.56 3.63
C GLY A 52 2.96 -8.01 2.82
N ARG A 53 3.60 -9.14 3.18
CA ARG A 53 4.75 -9.66 2.43
C ARG A 53 4.38 -10.07 1.01
N GLU A 54 3.31 -10.86 0.86
CA GLU A 54 2.83 -11.34 -0.43
C GLU A 54 2.37 -10.17 -1.31
N ALA A 55 1.68 -9.20 -0.70
CA ALA A 55 1.24 -8.00 -1.38
C ALA A 55 2.43 -7.13 -1.84
N LEU A 56 3.46 -6.95 -1.01
CA LEU A 56 4.67 -6.21 -1.39
C LEU A 56 5.42 -6.90 -2.55
N GLU A 57 5.49 -8.23 -2.55
CA GLU A 57 6.07 -8.99 -3.66
C GLU A 57 5.29 -8.78 -4.97
N ALA A 58 3.96 -8.74 -4.91
CA ALA A 58 3.12 -8.45 -6.07
C ALA A 58 3.28 -7.00 -6.54
N ILE A 59 3.32 -6.03 -5.62
CA ILE A 59 3.53 -4.61 -5.95
C ILE A 59 4.90 -4.40 -6.60
N ARG A 60 5.97 -5.04 -6.09
CA ARG A 60 7.32 -4.94 -6.67
C ARG A 60 7.45 -5.50 -8.07
N LYS A 61 6.55 -6.40 -8.50
CA LYS A 61 6.47 -6.84 -9.91
C LYS A 61 5.90 -5.75 -10.82
N ILE A 62 5.14 -4.81 -10.27
CA ILE A 62 4.58 -3.65 -10.98
C ILE A 62 5.58 -2.49 -10.94
N GLU A 63 6.09 -2.16 -9.75
CA GLU A 63 7.05 -1.08 -9.53
C GLU A 63 8.19 -1.56 -8.61
N PRO A 64 9.33 -1.99 -9.18
CA PRO A 64 10.45 -2.55 -8.41
C PRO A 64 11.03 -1.60 -7.35
N GLU A 65 11.00 -0.29 -7.63
CA GLU A 65 11.57 0.77 -6.79
C GLU A 65 10.59 1.29 -5.72
N VAL A 66 9.43 0.66 -5.56
CA VAL A 66 8.43 1.09 -4.58
C VAL A 66 9.01 1.13 -3.17
N ARG A 67 8.80 2.25 -2.48
CA ARG A 67 9.18 2.40 -1.07
C ARG A 67 8.11 1.75 -0.21
N ALA A 68 8.52 0.80 0.63
CA ALA A 68 7.61 0.11 1.54
C ALA A 68 8.06 0.29 2.99
N ILE A 69 7.10 0.62 3.85
CA ILE A 69 7.26 0.64 5.30
C ILE A 69 6.45 -0.52 5.86
N VAL A 70 7.12 -1.32 6.67
CA VAL A 70 6.51 -2.43 7.38
C VAL A 70 6.24 -1.97 8.81
N ALA A 71 4.99 -2.10 9.26
CA ALA A 71 4.53 -1.62 10.57
C ALA A 71 3.82 -2.71 11.36
#